data_AF-A0AAX0BD49-F1
#
_entry.id   AF-A0AAX0BD49-F1
#
_cell.length_a   1.000
_cell.length_b   1.000
_cell.length_c   1.000
_cell.angle_alpha   90.00
_cell.angle_beta   90.00
_cell.angle_gamma   90.00
#
_symmetry.space_group_name_H-M   'P 1'
#
loop_
_entity.id
_entity.type
_entity.pdbx_description
1 polymer ?
#
loop_
_entity_poly.entity_id
_entity_poly.type
_entity_poly.pdbx_seq_one_letter_code
_entity_poly.pdbx_strand_id
1 'polypeptide(L)'
;MTYILILFLTYVLHLLLKLNWVCTAVVLVFLLVMQHFHRIKGQRFQEARKRFLDVSLYIDTLLYSFLKEQKIIRAFEDVKSTLADGHMKETVSRAIDHMMLTFDETEVFVDAMRIIEDEYKCNRIVNAHEFMAHVEYYGGDIKESARILLKDKSAWERRILRNIEDRQRMFHQIILSVVTSVIISGIILYLPVLSMDISSNIIVQILSAALIVLDDLIILWGQKFLEVDYLGIDLLPEDDKHAKKLEEYKTYNPAKELRASILMAVIPALASAFLLYTDRQWPAVAAMGAALICLNQHRIGHRLMKKNLIADVKSAFPKWLMDLALLIQSENVQVAIQKSREHIPVILKEEVNTLVERLDVEPESSDPYHRFLDCLNLPEINAAMGMLYAVSIGNSGNCGSQIDELITKNLEMLDVADTARLKDKTAGMYLLFLAPVITASFKMIVDMAIFLISFLSYKVV
;
A
#
# COMPACT_ATOMS: atom_id res chain seq x y z
N MET A 1 -19.05 -28.99 -6.63
CA MET A 1 -19.07 -28.07 -7.80
C MET A 1 -17.66 -27.65 -8.22
N THR A 2 -16.82 -27.11 -7.33
CA THR A 2 -15.44 -26.69 -7.66
C THR A 2 -14.54 -27.81 -8.24
N TYR A 3 -14.53 -29.01 -7.64
CA TYR A 3 -13.72 -30.13 -8.16
C TYR A 3 -14.17 -30.66 -9.53
N ILE A 4 -15.47 -30.60 -9.81
CA ILE A 4 -16.04 -30.99 -11.12
C ILE A 4 -15.58 -29.99 -12.19
N LEU A 5 -15.52 -28.70 -11.84
CA LEU A 5 -15.05 -27.65 -12.73
C LEU A 5 -13.55 -27.78 -13.02
N ILE A 6 -12.73 -28.24 -12.06
CA ILE A 6 -11.30 -28.53 -12.28
C ILE A 6 -11.13 -29.69 -13.24
N LEU A 7 -11.89 -30.78 -13.07
CA LEU A 7 -11.85 -31.92 -13.99
C LEU A 7 -12.22 -31.51 -15.41
N PHE A 8 -13.28 -30.70 -15.55
CA PHE A 8 -13.66 -30.11 -16.83
C PHE A 8 -12.55 -29.23 -17.41
N LEU A 9 -11.98 -28.33 -16.61
CA LEU A 9 -10.88 -27.45 -17.03
C LEU A 9 -9.66 -28.25 -17.50
N THR A 10 -9.27 -29.31 -16.76
CA THR A 10 -8.16 -30.18 -17.16
C THR A 10 -8.43 -30.92 -18.46
N TYR A 11 -9.67 -31.31 -18.71
CA TYR A 11 -10.05 -31.94 -19.97
C TYR A 11 -9.99 -30.95 -21.14
N VAL A 12 -10.45 -29.71 -20.93
CA VAL A 12 -10.33 -28.64 -21.93
C VAL A 12 -8.86 -28.34 -22.23
N LEU A 13 -8.00 -28.25 -21.21
CA LEU A 13 -6.56 -28.04 -21.37
C LEU A 13 -5.88 -29.22 -22.09
N HIS A 14 -6.28 -30.45 -21.77
CA HIS A 14 -5.81 -31.65 -22.46
C HIS A 14 -6.08 -31.59 -23.96
N LEU A 15 -7.31 -31.24 -24.33
CA LEU A 15 -7.70 -31.07 -25.73
C LEU A 15 -6.90 -29.92 -26.36
N LEU A 16 -7.00 -28.72 -25.79
CA LEU A 16 -6.48 -27.47 -26.35
C LEU A 16 -4.95 -27.49 -26.56
N LEU A 17 -4.22 -28.20 -25.72
CA LEU A 17 -2.76 -28.28 -25.79
C LEU A 17 -2.25 -29.66 -26.26
N LYS A 18 -3.14 -30.58 -26.69
CA LYS A 18 -2.81 -31.96 -27.10
C LYS A 18 -1.86 -32.68 -26.12
N LEU A 19 -2.12 -32.61 -24.81
CA LEU A 19 -1.25 -33.24 -23.79
C LEU A 19 -1.37 -34.77 -23.81
N ASN A 20 -0.29 -35.48 -23.52
CA ASN A 20 -0.36 -36.91 -23.19
C ASN A 20 -1.12 -37.18 -21.90
N TRP A 21 -1.76 -38.35 -21.79
CA TRP A 21 -2.49 -38.81 -20.59
C TRP A 21 -1.64 -38.82 -19.31
N VAL A 22 -0.33 -39.05 -19.42
CA VAL A 22 0.59 -38.97 -18.28
C VAL A 22 0.77 -37.51 -17.83
N CYS A 23 0.98 -36.59 -18.76
CA CYS A 23 1.12 -35.17 -18.46
C CYS A 23 -0.19 -34.57 -17.92
N THR A 24 -1.35 -35.00 -18.43
CA THR A 24 -2.65 -34.54 -17.90
C THR A 24 -2.89 -35.03 -16.49
N ALA A 25 -2.51 -36.27 -16.15
CA ALA A 25 -2.61 -36.78 -14.79
C ALA A 25 -1.75 -35.94 -13.82
N VAL A 26 -0.52 -35.59 -14.23
CA VAL A 26 0.37 -34.73 -13.43
C VAL A 26 -0.23 -33.33 -13.25
N VAL A 27 -0.73 -32.70 -14.33
CA VAL A 27 -1.37 -31.39 -14.27
C VAL A 27 -2.63 -31.40 -13.40
N LEU A 28 -3.44 -32.47 -13.48
CA LEU A 28 -4.63 -32.63 -12.65
C LEU A 28 -4.29 -32.70 -11.16
N VAL A 29 -3.31 -33.52 -10.77
CA VAL A 29 -2.84 -33.61 -9.38
C VAL A 29 -2.34 -32.25 -8.90
N PHE A 30 -1.56 -31.55 -9.73
CA PHE A 30 -1.07 -30.21 -9.43
C PHE A 30 -2.22 -29.20 -9.20
N LEU A 31 -3.20 -29.11 -10.11
CA LEU A 31 -4.32 -28.17 -9.97
C LEU A 31 -5.23 -28.49 -8.77
N LEU A 32 -5.38 -29.78 -8.41
CA LEU A 32 -6.11 -30.17 -7.19
C LEU A 32 -5.43 -29.66 -5.92
N VAL A 33 -4.10 -29.73 -5.86
CA VAL A 33 -3.32 -29.16 -4.74
C VAL A 33 -3.42 -27.64 -4.74
N MET A 34 -3.24 -27.00 -5.89
CA MET A 34 -3.28 -25.53 -6.00
C MET A 34 -4.65 -24.92 -5.72
N GLN A 35 -5.74 -25.64 -6.00
CA GLN A 35 -7.08 -25.22 -5.63
C GLN A 35 -7.22 -24.95 -4.13
N HIS A 36 -6.55 -25.74 -3.28
CA HIS A 36 -6.57 -25.52 -1.84
C HIS A 36 -5.93 -24.18 -1.48
N PHE A 37 -4.78 -23.86 -2.08
CA PHE A 37 -4.10 -22.58 -1.87
C PHE A 37 -4.91 -21.39 -2.39
N HIS A 38 -5.52 -21.51 -3.58
CA HIS A 38 -6.41 -20.47 -4.11
C HIS A 38 -7.60 -20.20 -3.19
N ARG A 39 -8.19 -21.24 -2.60
CA ARG A 39 -9.30 -21.10 -1.67
C ARG A 39 -8.88 -20.40 -0.38
N ILE A 40 -7.73 -20.77 0.20
CA ILE A 40 -7.20 -20.12 1.40
C ILE A 40 -6.97 -18.63 1.14
N LYS A 41 -6.27 -18.27 0.06
CA LYS A 41 -6.03 -16.86 -0.28
C LYS A 41 -7.32 -16.10 -0.55
N GLY A 42 -8.27 -16.74 -1.23
CA GLY A 42 -9.60 -16.17 -1.47
C GLY A 42 -10.37 -15.89 -0.18
N GLN A 43 -10.32 -16.80 0.80
CA GLN A 43 -10.93 -16.60 2.13
C GLN A 43 -10.27 -15.44 2.86
N ARG A 44 -8.94 -15.41 2.92
CA ARG A 44 -8.20 -14.33 3.59
C ARG A 44 -8.45 -12.96 2.96
N PHE A 45 -8.60 -12.89 1.64
CA PHE A 45 -9.01 -11.65 0.97
C PHE A 45 -10.41 -11.19 1.43
N GLN A 46 -11.38 -12.10 1.50
CA GLN A 46 -12.72 -11.77 1.98
C GLN A 46 -12.73 -11.39 3.47
N GLU A 47 -11.92 -12.08 4.29
CA GLU A 47 -11.73 -11.75 5.72
C GLU A 47 -11.12 -10.36 5.89
N ALA A 48 -10.05 -10.03 5.16
CA ALA A 48 -9.43 -8.70 5.22
C ALA A 48 -10.40 -7.60 4.77
N ARG A 49 -11.18 -7.85 3.70
CA ARG A 49 -12.22 -6.92 3.24
C ARG A 49 -13.34 -6.77 4.26
N LYS A 50 -13.82 -7.86 4.85
CA LYS A 50 -14.85 -7.83 5.90
C LYS A 50 -14.34 -7.08 7.13
N ARG A 51 -13.13 -7.39 7.58
CA ARG A 51 -12.46 -6.72 8.70
C ARG A 51 -12.39 -5.21 8.50
N PHE A 52 -12.04 -4.75 7.29
CA PHE A 52 -12.05 -3.33 6.95
C PHE A 52 -13.46 -2.71 6.98
N LEU A 53 -14.46 -3.39 6.41
CA LEU A 53 -15.85 -2.92 6.41
C LEU A 53 -16.43 -2.84 7.83
N ASP A 54 -16.12 -3.82 8.67
CA ASP A 54 -16.55 -3.86 10.07
C ASP A 54 -15.96 -2.67 10.87
N VAL A 55 -14.68 -2.33 10.66
CA VAL A 55 -14.04 -1.13 11.26
C VAL A 55 -14.64 0.15 10.70
N SER A 56 -14.87 0.22 9.39
CA SER A 56 -15.48 1.39 8.76
C SER A 56 -16.86 1.68 9.35
N LEU A 57 -17.68 0.63 9.50
CA LEU A 57 -19.00 0.72 10.11
C LEU A 57 -18.93 1.08 11.58
N TYR A 58 -17.98 0.48 12.32
CA TYR A 58 -17.73 0.79 13.72
C TYR A 58 -17.49 2.27 13.96
N ILE A 59 -16.53 2.88 13.23
CA ILE A 59 -16.17 4.30 13.42
C ILE A 59 -17.36 5.21 13.10
N ASP A 60 -18.10 4.92 12.02
CA ASP A 60 -19.29 5.72 11.67
C ASP A 60 -20.34 5.65 12.77
N THR A 61 -20.78 4.44 13.13
CA THR A 61 -21.83 4.26 14.13
C THR A 61 -21.41 4.86 15.47
N LEU A 62 -20.14 4.66 15.86
CA LEU A 62 -19.61 5.20 17.11
C LEU A 62 -19.68 6.73 17.13
N LEU A 63 -19.13 7.41 16.11
CA LEU A 63 -19.11 8.87 16.06
C LEU A 63 -20.51 9.47 15.95
N TYR A 64 -21.41 8.86 15.16
CA TYR A 64 -22.79 9.34 15.03
C TYR A 64 -23.60 9.15 16.32
N SER A 65 -23.48 7.99 16.98
CA SER A 65 -24.18 7.75 18.25
C SER A 65 -23.61 8.63 19.37
N PHE A 66 -22.29 8.83 19.41
CA PHE A 66 -21.68 9.75 20.37
C PHE A 66 -22.13 11.20 20.17
N LEU A 67 -22.24 11.66 18.92
CA LEU A 67 -22.78 12.98 18.59
C LEU A 67 -24.22 13.18 19.08
N LYS A 68 -25.02 12.12 19.07
CA LYS A 68 -26.43 12.15 19.49
C LYS A 68 -26.58 12.08 21.01
N GLU A 69 -25.85 11.18 21.66
CA GLU A 69 -26.11 10.80 23.06
C GLU A 69 -25.10 11.37 24.05
N GLN A 70 -23.93 11.84 23.59
CA GLN A 70 -22.84 12.40 24.40
C GLN A 70 -22.41 11.47 25.55
N LYS A 71 -22.54 10.16 25.34
CA LYS A 71 -22.22 9.11 26.31
C LYS A 71 -21.47 7.99 25.60
N ILE A 72 -20.25 7.70 26.06
CA ILE A 72 -19.38 6.67 25.50
C ILE A 72 -20.06 5.30 25.52
N ILE A 73 -20.58 4.86 26.67
CA ILE A 73 -21.20 3.53 26.83
C ILE A 73 -22.37 3.34 25.87
N ARG A 74 -23.24 4.35 25.74
CA ARG A 74 -24.38 4.31 24.81
C ARG A 74 -23.95 4.21 23.35
N ALA A 75 -22.92 4.96 22.97
CA ALA A 75 -22.37 4.86 21.62
C ALA A 75 -21.85 3.45 21.33
N PHE A 76 -21.20 2.80 22.30
CA PHE A 76 -20.74 1.42 22.18
C PHE A 76 -21.91 0.41 22.13
N GLU A 77 -22.97 0.60 22.92
CA GLU A 77 -24.18 -0.22 22.86
C GLU A 77 -24.85 -0.13 21.47
N ASP A 78 -24.97 1.07 20.92
CA ASP A 78 -25.51 1.30 19.58
C ASP A 78 -24.66 0.61 18.50
N VAL A 79 -23.34 0.72 18.60
CA VAL A 79 -22.40 0.00 17.74
C VAL A 79 -22.61 -1.51 17.81
N LYS A 80 -22.69 -2.09 19.02
CA LYS A 80 -22.93 -3.52 19.22
C LYS A 80 -24.25 -3.97 18.61
N SER A 81 -25.28 -3.12 18.63
CA SER A 81 -26.59 -3.42 18.04
C SER A 81 -26.59 -3.36 16.50
N THR A 82 -25.72 -2.51 15.93
CA THR A 82 -25.63 -2.29 14.47
C THR A 82 -24.73 -3.32 13.78
N LEU A 83 -23.70 -3.82 14.48
CA LEU A 83 -22.78 -4.82 13.95
C LEU A 83 -23.45 -6.19 13.77
N ALA A 84 -23.17 -6.81 12.62
CA ALA A 84 -23.52 -8.20 12.38
C ALA A 84 -22.71 -9.14 13.29
N ASP A 85 -23.21 -10.35 13.51
CA ASP A 85 -22.49 -11.35 14.33
C ASP A 85 -21.13 -11.68 13.70
N GLY A 86 -20.09 -11.58 14.52
CA GLY A 86 -18.70 -11.75 14.11
C GLY A 86 -17.72 -11.19 15.13
N HIS A 87 -16.43 -11.30 14.77
CA HIS A 87 -15.30 -10.97 15.64
C HIS A 87 -15.34 -9.53 16.18
N MET A 88 -15.75 -8.55 15.35
CA MET A 88 -15.83 -7.15 15.77
C MET A 88 -16.86 -6.97 16.88
N LYS A 89 -18.04 -7.56 16.73
CA LYS A 89 -19.12 -7.48 17.73
C LYS A 89 -18.73 -8.13 19.05
N GLU A 90 -18.03 -9.26 19.00
CA GLU A 90 -17.49 -9.92 20.19
C GLU A 90 -16.44 -9.06 20.91
N THR A 91 -15.54 -8.42 20.15
CA THR A 91 -14.51 -7.52 20.68
C THR A 91 -15.14 -6.28 21.32
N VAL A 92 -16.14 -5.67 20.65
CA VAL A 92 -16.90 -4.55 21.20
C VAL A 92 -17.68 -4.97 22.45
N SER A 93 -18.25 -6.17 22.48
CA SER A 93 -18.93 -6.68 23.67
C SER A 93 -17.96 -6.82 24.84
N ARG A 94 -16.77 -7.39 24.61
CA ARG A 94 -15.72 -7.47 25.64
C ARG A 94 -15.31 -6.09 26.16
N ALA A 95 -15.20 -5.10 25.27
CA ALA A 95 -14.91 -3.72 25.67
C ALA A 95 -16.03 -3.13 26.54
N ILE A 96 -17.31 -3.33 26.16
CA ILE A 96 -18.46 -2.89 26.96
C ILE A 96 -18.49 -3.57 28.34
N ASP A 97 -18.26 -4.88 28.37
CA ASP A 97 -18.23 -5.65 29.61
C ASP A 97 -17.10 -5.13 30.53
N HIS A 98 -15.94 -4.79 29.96
CA HIS A 98 -14.84 -4.14 30.68
C HIS A 98 -15.22 -2.77 31.25
N MET A 99 -15.95 -1.95 30.48
CA MET A 99 -16.45 -0.64 30.93
C MET A 99 -17.47 -0.74 32.07
N MET A 100 -18.29 -1.81 32.09
CA MET A 100 -19.38 -1.96 33.05
C MET A 100 -19.00 -2.70 34.33
N LEU A 101 -17.98 -3.55 34.29
CA LEU A 101 -17.61 -4.45 35.39
C LEU A 101 -16.39 -3.98 36.19
N THR A 102 -15.63 -3.01 35.68
CA THR A 102 -14.41 -2.48 36.32
C THR A 102 -14.73 -1.17 37.04
N PHE A 103 -14.57 -1.15 38.36
CA PHE A 103 -14.96 -0.01 39.22
C PHE A 103 -13.78 0.76 39.87
N ASP A 104 -12.56 0.21 39.82
CA ASP A 104 -11.42 0.67 40.65
C ASP A 104 -10.30 1.41 39.90
N GLU A 105 -10.41 1.63 38.58
CA GLU A 105 -9.37 2.31 37.78
C GLU A 105 -9.79 3.73 37.37
N THR A 106 -8.84 4.67 37.34
CA THR A 106 -9.09 6.08 36.97
C THR A 106 -9.38 6.29 35.47
N GLU A 107 -9.02 5.32 34.62
CA GLU A 107 -9.11 5.42 33.14
C GLU A 107 -9.83 4.20 32.50
N VAL A 108 -10.87 3.66 33.14
CA VAL A 108 -11.62 2.46 32.66
C VAL A 108 -12.03 2.54 31.18
N PHE A 109 -12.41 3.72 30.70
CA PHE A 109 -12.82 3.92 29.31
C PHE A 109 -11.66 3.78 28.32
N VAL A 110 -10.48 4.30 28.67
CA VAL A 110 -9.28 4.24 27.82
C VAL A 110 -8.82 2.79 27.71
N ASP A 111 -8.78 2.06 28.82
CA ASP A 111 -8.34 0.67 28.82
C ASP A 111 -9.33 -0.26 28.08
N ALA A 112 -10.63 0.00 28.18
CA ALA A 112 -11.62 -0.71 27.38
C ALA A 112 -11.50 -0.40 25.87
N MET A 113 -11.20 0.85 25.51
CA MET A 113 -10.96 1.28 24.13
C MET A 113 -9.70 0.63 23.54
N ARG A 114 -8.63 0.48 24.34
CA ARG A 114 -7.40 -0.21 23.96
C ARG A 114 -7.61 -1.65 23.49
N ILE A 115 -8.59 -2.37 24.07
CA ILE A 115 -8.95 -3.74 23.65
C ILE A 115 -9.28 -3.79 22.14
N ILE A 116 -9.96 -2.77 21.62
CA ILE A 116 -10.33 -2.67 20.21
C ILE A 116 -9.14 -2.17 19.37
N GLU A 117 -8.39 -1.20 19.89
CA GLU A 117 -7.22 -0.64 19.22
C GLU A 117 -6.13 -1.69 18.97
N ASP A 118 -5.85 -2.55 19.95
CA ASP A 118 -4.85 -3.61 19.86
C ASP A 118 -5.23 -4.66 18.81
N GLU A 119 -6.52 -4.97 18.70
CA GLU A 119 -7.03 -5.98 17.77
C GLU A 119 -7.05 -5.46 16.33
N TYR A 120 -7.52 -4.22 16.12
CA TYR A 120 -7.76 -3.66 14.78
C TYR A 120 -6.65 -2.74 14.27
N LYS A 121 -5.68 -2.34 15.11
CA LYS A 121 -4.47 -1.55 14.77
C LYS A 121 -4.72 -0.50 13.70
N CYS A 122 -5.66 0.40 13.96
CA CYS A 122 -6.04 1.45 13.02
C CYS A 122 -6.00 2.81 13.71
N ASN A 123 -5.16 3.73 13.23
CA ASN A 123 -5.04 5.07 13.81
C ASN A 123 -6.38 5.81 13.88
N ARG A 124 -7.31 5.58 12.95
CA ARG A 124 -8.62 6.25 12.98
C ARG A 124 -9.52 5.80 14.11
N ILE A 125 -9.35 4.56 14.58
CA ILE A 125 -10.03 4.08 15.79
C ILE A 125 -9.45 4.83 17.00
N VAL A 126 -8.11 4.88 17.10
CA VAL A 126 -7.40 5.60 18.17
C VAL A 126 -7.81 7.07 18.21
N ASN A 127 -7.78 7.77 17.07
CA ASN A 127 -8.18 9.18 17.01
C ASN A 127 -9.65 9.40 17.40
N ALA A 128 -10.55 8.47 17.05
CA ALA A 128 -11.96 8.55 17.46
C ALA A 128 -12.12 8.33 18.98
N HIS A 129 -11.39 7.37 19.54
CA HIS A 129 -11.37 7.08 20.96
C HIS A 129 -10.76 8.21 21.80
N GLU A 130 -9.61 8.71 21.40
CA GLU A 130 -8.95 9.87 22.03
C GLU A 130 -9.86 11.10 22.01
N PHE A 131 -10.52 11.36 20.88
CA PHE A 131 -11.52 12.42 20.78
C PHE A 131 -12.66 12.22 21.79
N MET A 132 -13.27 11.04 21.83
CA MET A 132 -14.36 10.75 22.77
C MET A 132 -13.94 10.88 24.23
N ALA A 133 -12.76 10.37 24.58
CA ALA A 133 -12.19 10.51 25.90
C ALA A 133 -11.95 11.99 26.24
N HIS A 134 -11.34 12.75 25.34
CA HIS A 134 -11.07 14.18 25.53
C HIS A 134 -12.35 14.98 25.78
N VAL A 135 -13.42 14.70 25.00
CA VAL A 135 -14.72 15.34 25.20
C VAL A 135 -15.34 15.01 26.56
N GLU A 136 -15.24 13.76 27.03
CA GLU A 136 -15.79 13.35 28.34
C GLU A 136 -15.04 14.01 29.51
N TYR A 137 -13.70 14.14 29.42
CA TYR A 137 -12.87 14.69 30.51
C TYR A 137 -12.85 16.22 30.55
N TYR A 138 -12.76 16.89 29.40
CA TYR A 138 -12.52 18.33 29.32
C TYR A 138 -13.74 19.13 28.84
N GLY A 139 -14.70 18.47 28.19
CA GLY A 139 -15.81 19.15 27.49
C GLY A 139 -15.32 19.95 26.27
N GLY A 140 -16.24 20.32 25.38
CA GLY A 140 -15.89 21.09 24.18
C GLY A 140 -16.95 21.03 23.09
N ASP A 141 -16.66 21.66 21.94
CA ASP A 141 -17.52 21.55 20.76
C ASP A 141 -17.33 20.20 20.07
N ILE A 142 -18.24 19.29 20.39
CA ILE A 142 -18.26 17.91 19.86
C ILE A 142 -18.56 17.90 18.36
N LYS A 143 -19.35 18.86 17.86
CA LYS A 143 -19.94 18.78 16.52
C LYS A 143 -18.91 19.01 15.42
N GLU A 144 -18.05 19.99 15.59
CA GLU A 144 -17.03 20.31 14.59
C GLU A 144 -15.94 19.25 14.55
N SER A 145 -15.38 18.89 15.70
CA SER A 145 -14.38 17.82 15.82
C SER A 145 -14.87 16.47 15.27
N ALA A 146 -16.09 16.04 15.61
CA ALA A 146 -16.63 14.80 15.07
C ALA A 146 -16.90 14.88 13.56
N ARG A 147 -17.33 16.03 13.04
CA ARG A 147 -17.52 16.24 11.59
C ARG A 147 -16.20 16.10 10.84
N ILE A 148 -15.12 16.62 11.41
CA ILE A 148 -13.78 16.53 10.85
C ILE A 148 -13.32 15.07 10.79
N LEU A 149 -13.49 14.31 11.89
CA LEU A 149 -13.15 12.88 11.93
C LEU A 149 -13.99 12.05 10.96
N LEU A 150 -15.31 12.31 10.87
CA LEU A 150 -16.19 11.66 9.88
C LEU A 150 -15.77 12.00 8.45
N LYS A 151 -15.33 13.24 8.19
CA LYS A 151 -14.83 13.65 6.87
C LYS A 151 -13.55 12.91 6.51
N ASP A 152 -12.57 12.81 7.42
CA ASP A 152 -11.36 12.01 7.20
C ASP A 152 -11.69 10.54 6.94
N LYS A 153 -12.52 9.94 7.81
CA LYS A 153 -12.96 8.55 7.68
C LYS A 153 -13.63 8.32 6.33
N SER A 154 -14.57 9.17 5.91
CA SER A 154 -15.28 9.00 4.63
C SER A 154 -14.36 9.11 3.41
N ALA A 155 -13.34 9.99 3.48
CA ALA A 155 -12.33 10.11 2.44
C ALA A 155 -11.46 8.84 2.38
N TRP A 156 -10.99 8.37 3.54
CA TRP A 156 -10.24 7.13 3.66
C TRP A 156 -11.00 5.92 3.13
N GLU A 157 -12.25 5.75 3.56
CA GLU A 157 -13.09 4.63 3.13
C GLU A 157 -13.20 4.60 1.61
N ARG A 158 -13.49 5.76 1.00
CA ARG A 158 -13.58 5.92 -0.44
C ARG A 158 -12.27 5.57 -1.14
N ARG A 159 -11.11 5.96 -0.60
CA ARG A 159 -9.78 5.61 -1.14
C ARG A 159 -9.55 4.11 -1.13
N ILE A 160 -9.78 3.47 0.01
CA ILE A 160 -9.52 2.03 0.18
C ILE A 160 -10.47 1.21 -0.68
N LEU A 161 -11.76 1.54 -0.70
CA LEU A 161 -12.74 0.84 -1.55
C LEU A 161 -12.39 0.95 -3.03
N ARG A 162 -12.05 2.15 -3.52
CA ARG A 162 -11.56 2.33 -4.89
C ARG A 162 -10.31 1.50 -5.17
N ASN A 163 -9.35 1.46 -4.25
CA ASN A 163 -8.15 0.65 -4.40
C ASN A 163 -8.45 -0.87 -4.39
N ILE A 164 -9.43 -1.33 -3.61
CA ILE A 164 -9.90 -2.73 -3.65
C ILE A 164 -10.50 -3.04 -5.01
N GLU A 165 -11.40 -2.19 -5.51
CA GLU A 165 -12.01 -2.34 -6.83
C GLU A 165 -10.96 -2.31 -7.95
N ASP A 166 -10.00 -1.39 -7.91
CA ASP A 166 -8.90 -1.28 -8.87
C ASP A 166 -8.07 -2.57 -8.89
N ARG A 167 -7.65 -3.05 -7.73
CA ARG A 167 -6.89 -4.30 -7.60
C ARG A 167 -7.69 -5.50 -8.09
N GLN A 168 -8.98 -5.58 -7.79
CA GLN A 168 -9.85 -6.62 -8.35
C GLN A 168 -9.92 -6.51 -9.87
N ARG A 169 -10.10 -5.32 -10.45
CA ARG A 169 -10.11 -5.12 -11.90
C ARG A 169 -8.80 -5.57 -12.54
N MET A 170 -7.66 -5.20 -11.98
CA MET A 170 -6.35 -5.66 -12.46
C MET A 170 -6.18 -7.17 -12.31
N PHE A 171 -6.67 -7.78 -11.23
CA PHE A 171 -6.64 -9.23 -11.08
C PHE A 171 -7.48 -9.94 -12.15
N HIS A 172 -8.67 -9.41 -12.49
CA HIS A 172 -9.46 -9.92 -13.61
C HIS A 172 -8.72 -9.76 -14.94
N GLN A 173 -7.97 -8.67 -15.14
CA GLN A 173 -7.11 -8.51 -16.32
C GLN A 173 -5.96 -9.53 -16.37
N ILE A 174 -5.34 -9.86 -15.23
CA ILE A 174 -4.33 -10.93 -15.13
C ILE A 174 -4.94 -12.28 -15.54
N ILE A 175 -6.13 -12.63 -15.02
CA ILE A 175 -6.82 -13.86 -15.41
C ILE A 175 -7.12 -13.87 -16.92
N LEU A 176 -7.62 -12.76 -17.46
CA LEU A 176 -7.90 -12.64 -18.91
C LEU A 176 -6.62 -12.80 -19.75
N SER A 177 -5.49 -12.25 -19.27
CA SER A 177 -4.16 -12.40 -19.89
C SER A 177 -3.72 -13.87 -19.90
N VAL A 178 -3.87 -14.59 -18.78
CA VAL A 178 -3.56 -16.03 -18.68
C VAL A 178 -4.43 -16.85 -19.64
N VAL A 179 -5.75 -16.63 -19.66
CA VAL A 179 -6.66 -17.35 -20.58
C VAL A 179 -6.25 -17.11 -22.03
N THR A 180 -5.91 -15.87 -22.38
CA THR A 180 -5.47 -15.50 -23.73
C THR A 180 -4.14 -16.17 -24.09
N SER A 181 -3.18 -16.19 -23.17
CA SER A 181 -1.89 -16.86 -23.29
C SER A 181 -2.04 -18.36 -23.61
N VAL A 182 -2.92 -19.05 -22.87
CA VAL A 182 -3.21 -20.48 -23.08
C VAL A 182 -3.86 -20.71 -24.44
N ILE A 183 -4.83 -19.88 -24.85
CA ILE A 183 -5.50 -19.99 -26.15
C ILE A 183 -4.51 -19.82 -27.30
N ILE A 184 -3.67 -18.78 -27.26
CA ILE A 184 -2.64 -18.52 -28.29
C ILE A 184 -1.68 -19.71 -28.38
N SER A 185 -1.24 -20.24 -27.22
CA SER A 185 -0.38 -21.41 -27.15
C SER A 185 -1.02 -22.66 -27.73
N GLY A 186 -2.33 -22.82 -27.60
CA GLY A 186 -3.09 -23.92 -28.21
C GLY A 186 -3.21 -23.78 -29.72
N ILE A 187 -3.54 -22.58 -30.23
CA ILE A 187 -3.76 -22.33 -31.66
C ILE A 187 -2.55 -22.77 -32.50
N ILE A 188 -1.32 -22.53 -32.03
CA ILE A 188 -0.11 -22.93 -32.77
C ILE A 188 0.02 -24.45 -32.92
N LEU A 189 -0.39 -25.22 -31.90
CA LEU A 189 -0.37 -26.68 -31.96
C LEU A 189 -1.43 -27.27 -32.91
N TYR A 190 -2.43 -26.46 -33.26
CA TYR A 190 -3.45 -26.79 -34.24
C TYR A 190 -3.21 -26.17 -35.63
N LEU A 191 -2.19 -25.31 -35.79
CA LEU A 191 -1.90 -24.68 -37.07
C LEU A 191 -1.45 -25.77 -38.07
N PRO A 192 -2.15 -25.97 -39.20
CA PRO A 192 -1.90 -27.07 -40.13
C PRO A 192 -0.81 -26.72 -41.15
N VAL A 193 0.32 -26.16 -40.70
CA VAL A 193 1.43 -25.78 -41.61
C VAL A 193 2.30 -27.02 -41.86
N LEU A 194 1.73 -28.02 -42.54
CA LEU A 194 2.33 -29.31 -42.89
C LEU A 194 2.10 -30.37 -41.81
N SER A 195 1.62 -31.53 -42.26
CA SER A 195 1.14 -32.73 -41.55
C SER A 195 2.13 -33.43 -40.59
N MET A 196 2.93 -32.67 -39.84
CA MET A 196 3.79 -33.17 -38.77
C MET A 196 3.21 -32.79 -37.40
N ASP A 197 2.74 -33.79 -36.65
CA ASP A 197 2.29 -33.60 -35.26
C ASP A 197 3.49 -33.48 -34.30
N ILE A 198 3.95 -32.25 -34.09
CA ILE A 198 4.98 -31.90 -33.09
C ILE A 198 4.50 -32.17 -31.65
N SER A 199 3.18 -32.26 -31.43
CA SER A 199 2.55 -32.47 -30.12
C SER A 199 3.01 -33.77 -29.42
N SER A 200 3.55 -34.72 -30.18
CA SER A 200 4.12 -35.97 -29.65
C SER A 200 5.50 -35.80 -29.01
N ASN A 201 6.20 -34.68 -29.27
CA ASN A 201 7.53 -34.44 -28.72
C ASN A 201 7.45 -34.20 -27.20
N ILE A 202 8.27 -34.95 -26.45
CA ILE A 202 8.38 -34.85 -24.99
C ILE A 202 8.65 -33.40 -24.55
N ILE A 203 9.46 -32.65 -25.30
CA ILE A 203 9.82 -31.26 -24.98
C ILE A 203 8.59 -30.34 -25.05
N VAL A 204 7.76 -30.46 -26.09
CA VAL A 204 6.54 -29.66 -26.26
C VAL A 204 5.51 -29.97 -25.16
N GLN A 205 5.44 -31.23 -24.73
CA GLN A 205 4.54 -31.64 -23.65
C GLN A 205 5.00 -31.15 -22.27
N ILE A 206 6.30 -31.26 -21.97
CA ILE A 206 6.88 -30.70 -20.75
C ILE A 206 6.67 -29.20 -20.72
N LEU A 207 6.91 -28.50 -21.84
CA LEU A 207 6.76 -27.06 -21.93
C LEU A 207 5.29 -26.61 -21.80
N SER A 208 4.36 -27.40 -22.35
CA SER A 208 2.92 -27.17 -22.18
C SER A 208 2.46 -27.36 -20.74
N ALA A 209 2.96 -28.39 -20.05
CA ALA A 209 2.69 -28.58 -18.62
C ALA A 209 3.35 -27.48 -17.78
N ALA A 210 4.58 -27.07 -18.09
CA ALA A 210 5.28 -25.99 -17.42
C ALA A 210 4.57 -24.65 -17.58
N LEU A 211 3.99 -24.37 -18.76
CA LEU A 211 3.18 -23.17 -18.98
C LEU A 211 1.96 -23.13 -18.04
N ILE A 212 1.21 -24.23 -17.93
CA ILE A 212 0.05 -24.29 -17.02
C ILE A 212 0.48 -24.07 -15.57
N VAL A 213 1.60 -24.67 -15.15
CA VAL A 213 2.14 -24.49 -13.79
C VAL A 213 2.56 -23.04 -13.53
N LEU A 214 3.26 -22.40 -14.49
CA LEU A 214 3.68 -21.01 -14.36
C LEU A 214 2.50 -20.05 -14.35
N ASP A 215 1.49 -20.29 -15.20
CA ASP A 215 0.28 -19.48 -15.27
C ASP A 215 -0.54 -19.55 -13.97
N ASP A 216 -0.65 -20.74 -13.36
CA ASP A 216 -1.30 -20.92 -12.05
C ASP A 216 -0.54 -20.20 -10.93
N LEU A 217 0.81 -20.29 -10.94
CA LEU A 217 1.66 -19.54 -10.01
C LEU A 217 1.51 -18.01 -10.17
N ILE A 218 1.35 -17.51 -11.39
CA ILE A 218 1.08 -16.09 -11.66
C ILE A 218 -0.25 -15.67 -11.03
N ILE A 219 -1.31 -16.48 -11.16
CA ILE A 219 -2.60 -16.20 -10.52
C ILE A 219 -2.47 -16.22 -8.99
N LEU A 220 -1.74 -17.19 -8.42
CA LEU A 220 -1.49 -17.25 -6.97
C LEU A 220 -0.70 -16.03 -6.48
N TRP A 221 0.25 -15.52 -7.26
CA TRP A 221 0.95 -14.28 -6.95
C TRP A 221 0.02 -13.08 -7.03
N GLY A 222 -0.82 -12.99 -8.06
CA GLY A 222 -1.86 -11.96 -8.20
C GLY A 222 -2.81 -11.94 -6.99
N GLN A 223 -3.24 -13.09 -6.49
CA GLN A 223 -4.07 -13.18 -5.28
C GLN A 223 -3.35 -12.71 -4.01
N LYS A 224 -2.03 -12.89 -3.92
CA LYS A 224 -1.25 -12.38 -2.78
C LYS A 224 -1.29 -10.84 -2.73
N PHE A 225 -1.36 -10.16 -3.87
CA PHE A 225 -1.54 -8.71 -3.94
C PHE A 225 -2.95 -8.24 -3.55
N LEU A 226 -3.94 -9.13 -3.56
CA LEU A 226 -5.28 -8.86 -3.05
C LEU A 226 -5.33 -9.01 -1.52
N GLU A 227 -4.63 -9.96 -0.94
CA GLU A 227 -4.54 -10.24 0.51
C GLU A 227 -3.66 -9.23 1.28
N VAL A 228 -3.89 -7.93 1.08
CA VAL A 228 -3.19 -6.88 1.84
C VAL A 228 -4.07 -6.46 3.01
N ASP A 229 -3.47 -6.29 4.18
CA ASP A 229 -4.15 -5.69 5.32
C ASP A 229 -4.50 -4.24 5.00
N TYR A 230 -5.80 -3.97 4.82
CA TYR A 230 -6.34 -2.67 4.44
C TYR A 230 -6.31 -1.66 5.59
N LEU A 231 -6.26 -2.12 6.84
CA LEU A 231 -6.26 -1.27 8.03
C LEU A 231 -4.87 -0.64 8.25
N GLY A 232 -3.82 -1.45 8.05
CA GLY A 232 -2.42 -1.04 8.20
C GLY A 232 -1.81 -0.32 7.00
N ILE A 233 -2.55 -0.04 5.93
CA ILE A 233 -2.00 0.64 4.74
C ILE A 233 -1.49 2.04 5.07
N ASP A 234 -2.15 2.70 6.02
CA ASP A 234 -1.91 4.08 6.43
C ASP A 234 -1.01 4.23 7.64
N LEU A 235 -0.74 3.13 8.37
CA LEU A 235 0.32 3.10 9.37
C LEU A 235 1.63 3.41 8.65
N LEU A 236 2.16 4.61 8.92
CA LEU A 236 3.53 4.91 8.55
C LEU A 236 4.38 3.86 9.27
N PRO A 237 5.33 3.19 8.59
CA PRO A 237 6.23 2.28 9.27
C PRO A 237 6.82 3.01 10.48
N GLU A 238 6.56 2.49 11.68
CA GLU A 238 7.24 2.89 12.90
C GLU A 238 8.71 2.47 12.78
N ASP A 239 9.47 3.15 11.94
CA ASP A 239 10.90 2.94 11.86
C ASP A 239 11.58 4.28 12.20
N ASP A 240 12.36 4.27 13.28
CA ASP A 240 13.47 5.22 13.52
C ASP A 240 14.33 5.47 12.26
N LYS A 241 14.28 4.53 11.31
CA LYS A 241 14.85 4.61 9.98
C LYS A 241 14.36 5.81 9.16
N HIS A 242 13.10 6.24 9.27
CA HIS A 242 12.61 7.40 8.49
C HIS A 242 13.10 8.74 9.03
N ALA A 243 13.19 8.89 10.36
CA ALA A 243 13.82 10.06 10.99
C ALA A 243 15.31 10.15 10.62
N LYS A 244 16.03 9.02 10.68
CA LYS A 244 17.42 8.92 10.19
C LYS A 244 17.56 9.28 8.73
N LYS A 245 16.62 8.90 7.85
CA LYS A 245 16.66 9.29 6.42
C LYS A 245 16.55 10.79 6.20
N LEU A 246 15.75 11.50 7.00
CA LEU A 246 15.66 12.97 6.94
C LEU A 246 16.98 13.60 7.39
N GLU A 247 17.58 13.07 8.45
CA GLU A 247 18.88 13.52 8.97
C GLU A 247 20.04 13.22 8.00
N GLU A 248 20.05 12.03 7.39
CA GLU A 248 20.99 11.64 6.32
C GLU A 248 20.84 12.53 5.09
N TYR A 249 19.61 12.92 4.74
CA TYR A 249 19.36 13.87 3.65
C TYR A 249 19.90 15.27 3.99
N LYS A 250 19.70 15.76 5.22
CA LYS A 250 20.24 17.06 5.68
C LYS A 250 21.77 17.07 5.76
N THR A 251 22.38 15.95 6.14
CA THR A 251 23.84 15.79 6.29
C THR A 251 24.53 15.31 5.02
N TYR A 252 23.81 15.26 3.89
CA TYR A 252 24.33 14.79 2.61
C TYR A 252 25.54 15.60 2.14
N ASN A 253 26.67 14.90 1.99
CA ASN A 253 27.89 15.48 1.44
C ASN A 253 28.16 14.95 0.03
N PRO A 254 28.02 15.76 -1.03
CA PRO A 254 28.12 15.32 -2.42
C PRO A 254 29.50 14.75 -2.77
N ALA A 255 30.57 15.23 -2.13
CA ALA A 255 31.94 14.80 -2.43
C ALA A 255 32.25 13.39 -1.90
N LYS A 256 31.65 13.00 -0.76
CA LYS A 256 31.85 11.68 -0.15
C LYS A 256 31.13 10.58 -0.92
N GLU A 257 29.89 10.83 -1.33
CA GLU A 257 29.11 9.87 -2.11
C GLU A 257 29.59 9.70 -3.54
N LEU A 258 30.12 10.77 -4.18
CA LEU A 258 30.70 10.66 -5.51
C LEU A 258 31.92 9.73 -5.52
N ARG A 259 32.76 9.77 -4.47
CA ARG A 259 33.90 8.84 -4.32
C ARG A 259 33.44 7.39 -4.13
N ALA A 260 32.39 7.15 -3.34
CA ALA A 260 31.83 5.81 -3.16
C ALA A 260 31.17 5.27 -4.44
N SER A 261 30.47 6.13 -5.19
CA SER A 261 29.84 5.81 -6.47
C SER A 261 30.87 5.46 -7.55
N ILE A 262 32.01 6.17 -7.61
CA ILE A 262 33.13 5.81 -8.47
C ILE A 262 33.71 4.45 -8.06
N LEU A 263 33.97 4.23 -6.77
CA LEU A 263 34.52 2.95 -6.27
C LEU A 263 33.63 1.75 -6.63
N MET A 264 32.31 1.89 -6.47
CA MET A 264 31.34 0.86 -6.84
C MET A 264 31.26 0.62 -8.35
N ALA A 265 31.48 1.64 -9.18
CA ALA A 265 31.45 1.54 -10.64
C ALA A 265 32.70 0.86 -11.24
N VAL A 266 33.83 0.80 -10.51
CA VAL A 266 35.06 0.13 -10.96
C VAL A 266 34.85 -1.37 -11.15
N ILE A 267 34.11 -2.03 -10.25
CA ILE A 267 33.92 -3.48 -10.28
C ILE A 267 33.16 -3.93 -11.55
N PRO A 268 31.99 -3.34 -11.91
CA PRO A 268 31.31 -3.66 -13.17
C PRO A 268 32.11 -3.24 -14.42
N ALA A 269 32.88 -2.16 -14.36
CA ALA A 269 33.70 -1.70 -15.48
C ALA A 269 34.84 -2.70 -15.81
N LEU A 270 35.51 -3.24 -14.79
CA LEU A 270 36.52 -4.29 -14.96
C LEU A 270 35.90 -5.60 -15.46
N ALA A 271 34.71 -5.97 -14.95
CA ALA A 271 33.97 -7.13 -15.43
C ALA A 271 33.56 -7.00 -16.90
N SER A 272 33.15 -5.79 -17.34
CA SER A 272 32.83 -5.49 -18.74
C SER A 272 34.07 -5.67 -19.64
N ALA A 273 35.21 -5.12 -19.24
CA ALA A 273 36.46 -5.27 -19.99
C ALA A 273 36.91 -6.74 -20.11
N PHE A 274 36.77 -7.52 -19.04
CA PHE A 274 37.06 -8.96 -19.04
C PHE A 274 36.10 -9.75 -19.94
N LEU A 275 34.80 -9.42 -19.91
CA LEU A 275 33.79 -10.10 -20.74
C LEU A 275 33.97 -9.81 -22.24
N LEU A 276 34.36 -8.59 -22.59
CA LEU A 276 34.74 -8.22 -23.96
C LEU A 276 35.98 -8.99 -24.43
N TYR A 277 36.94 -9.25 -23.55
CA TYR A 277 38.12 -10.06 -23.86
C TYR A 277 37.77 -11.54 -24.11
N THR A 278 36.68 -12.05 -23.53
CA THR A 278 36.19 -13.44 -23.71
C THR A 278 35.17 -13.62 -24.85
N ASP A 279 35.03 -12.65 -25.77
CA ASP A 279 34.10 -12.65 -26.90
C ASP A 279 32.60 -12.81 -26.54
N ARG A 280 32.21 -12.59 -25.28
CA ARG A 280 30.81 -12.64 -24.85
C ARG A 280 30.17 -11.25 -24.90
N GLN A 281 29.66 -10.89 -26.07
CA GLN A 281 29.12 -9.55 -26.38
C GLN A 281 27.91 -9.15 -25.50
N TRP A 282 26.93 -10.04 -25.31
CA TRP A 282 25.72 -9.73 -24.53
C TRP A 282 25.96 -9.46 -23.03
N PRO A 283 26.69 -10.30 -22.28
CA PRO A 283 26.96 -10.02 -20.87
C PRO A 283 27.91 -8.82 -20.68
N ALA A 284 28.79 -8.53 -21.65
CA ALA A 284 29.59 -7.31 -21.63
C ALA A 284 28.73 -6.04 -21.72
N VAL A 285 27.74 -6.01 -22.62
CA VAL A 285 26.79 -4.90 -22.73
C VAL A 285 26.00 -4.72 -21.43
N ALA A 286 25.56 -5.81 -20.80
CA ALA A 286 24.88 -5.76 -19.51
C ALA A 286 25.78 -5.20 -18.38
N ALA A 287 27.05 -5.62 -18.32
CA ALA A 287 28.03 -5.11 -17.35
C ALA A 287 28.36 -3.63 -17.57
N MET A 288 28.46 -3.18 -18.82
CA MET A 288 28.64 -1.78 -19.18
C MET A 288 27.44 -0.91 -18.76
N GLY A 289 26.22 -1.40 -18.97
CA GLY A 289 25.00 -0.75 -18.48
C GLY A 289 24.98 -0.63 -16.95
N ALA A 290 25.36 -1.69 -16.24
CA ALA A 290 25.48 -1.68 -14.79
C ALA A 290 26.52 -0.65 -14.29
N ALA A 291 27.68 -0.56 -14.95
CA ALA A 291 28.72 0.43 -14.62
C ALA A 291 28.21 1.87 -14.74
N LEU A 292 27.45 2.18 -15.79
CA LEU A 292 26.86 3.51 -16.02
C LEU A 292 25.85 3.88 -14.93
N ILE A 293 25.01 2.93 -14.52
CA ILE A 293 24.03 3.11 -13.44
C ILE A 293 24.74 3.34 -12.10
N CYS A 294 25.78 2.55 -11.79
CA CYS A 294 26.59 2.72 -10.57
C CYS A 294 27.30 4.06 -10.50
N LEU A 295 27.77 4.60 -11.63
CA LEU A 295 28.45 5.90 -11.70
C LEU A 295 27.47 7.07 -11.45
N ASN A 296 26.21 6.91 -11.85
CA ASN A 296 25.15 7.88 -11.59
C ASN A 296 24.33 7.58 -10.32
N GLN A 297 24.75 6.58 -9.52
CA GLN A 297 24.03 6.13 -8.34
C GLN A 297 23.84 7.23 -7.30
N HIS A 298 24.82 8.11 -7.09
CA HIS A 298 24.70 9.21 -6.12
C HIS A 298 23.60 10.23 -6.49
N ARG A 299 23.49 10.62 -7.78
CA ARG A 299 22.42 11.55 -8.23
C ARG A 299 21.06 10.90 -8.23
N ILE A 300 20.98 9.65 -8.70
CA ILE A 300 19.73 8.89 -8.75
C ILE A 300 19.25 8.61 -7.32
N GLY A 301 20.15 8.16 -6.45
CA GLY A 301 19.92 7.90 -5.04
C GLY A 301 19.41 9.14 -4.32
N HIS A 302 20.13 10.27 -4.40
CA HIS A 302 19.70 11.52 -3.75
C HIS A 302 18.35 12.03 -4.27
N ARG A 303 18.10 11.96 -5.59
CA ARG A 303 16.79 12.33 -6.17
C ARG A 303 15.68 11.41 -5.68
N LEU A 304 15.92 10.10 -5.62
CA LEU A 304 14.97 9.12 -5.12
C LEU A 304 14.69 9.33 -3.62
N MET A 305 15.73 9.58 -2.83
CA MET A 305 15.64 9.90 -1.40
C MET A 305 14.81 11.16 -1.18
N LYS A 306 15.09 12.24 -1.92
CA LYS A 306 14.26 13.47 -1.87
C LYS A 306 12.80 13.17 -2.22
N LYS A 307 12.55 12.40 -3.29
CA LYS A 307 11.18 12.06 -3.72
C LYS A 307 10.43 11.25 -2.64
N ASN A 308 11.08 10.25 -2.07
CA ASN A 308 10.50 9.42 -1.01
C ASN A 308 10.26 10.24 0.26
N LEU A 309 11.21 11.10 0.64
CA LEU A 309 11.09 11.97 1.79
C LEU A 309 9.94 12.97 1.64
N ILE A 310 9.78 13.57 0.45
CA ILE A 310 8.64 14.43 0.13
C ILE A 310 7.32 13.65 0.26
N ALA A 311 7.26 12.42 -0.23
CA ALA A 311 6.06 11.59 -0.12
C ALA A 311 5.72 11.26 1.34
N ASP A 312 6.73 10.91 2.15
CA ASP A 312 6.57 10.61 3.57
C ASP A 312 6.10 11.86 4.34
N VAL A 313 6.72 13.02 4.10
CA VAL A 313 6.34 14.30 4.71
C VAL A 313 4.94 14.73 4.30
N LYS A 314 4.57 14.61 3.01
CA LYS A 314 3.22 14.93 2.53
C LYS A 314 2.13 14.01 3.10
N SER A 315 2.49 12.80 3.55
CA SER A 315 1.56 11.89 4.25
C SER A 315 1.50 12.17 5.75
N ALA A 316 2.63 12.54 6.38
CA ALA A 316 2.72 12.80 7.81
C ALA A 316 2.17 14.18 8.21
N PHE A 317 2.43 15.21 7.41
CA PHE A 317 2.05 16.59 7.72
C PHE A 317 0.54 16.76 7.91
N PRO A 318 -0.31 16.18 7.04
CA PRO A 318 -1.75 16.29 7.26
C PRO A 318 -2.27 15.65 8.53
N LYS A 319 -1.66 14.55 8.96
CA LYS A 319 -2.05 13.86 10.19
C LYS A 319 -1.73 14.74 11.40
N TRP A 320 -0.51 15.25 11.47
CA TRP A 320 -0.12 16.21 12.51
C TRP A 320 -1.00 17.46 12.51
N LEU A 321 -1.31 18.01 11.34
CA LEU A 321 -2.16 19.21 11.23
C LEU A 321 -3.61 18.94 11.67
N MET A 322 -4.08 17.69 11.54
CA MET A 322 -5.39 17.27 12.06
C MET A 322 -5.41 17.30 13.59
N ASP A 323 -4.43 16.66 14.22
CA ASP A 323 -4.31 16.63 15.68
C ASP A 323 -4.11 18.05 16.22
N LEU A 324 -3.32 18.86 15.51
CA LEU A 324 -3.15 20.28 15.82
C LEU A 324 -4.47 21.06 15.70
N ALA A 325 -5.28 20.79 14.68
CA ALA A 325 -6.57 21.46 14.51
C ALA A 325 -7.54 21.14 15.65
N LEU A 326 -7.52 19.91 16.17
CA LEU A 326 -8.29 19.52 17.36
C LEU A 326 -7.81 20.32 18.59
N LEU A 327 -6.50 20.42 18.80
CA LEU A 327 -5.92 21.18 19.91
C LEU A 327 -6.17 22.68 19.82
N ILE A 328 -6.18 23.26 18.61
CA ILE A 328 -6.48 24.69 18.36
C ILE A 328 -7.93 25.04 18.73
N GLN A 329 -8.86 24.08 18.74
CA GLN A 329 -10.24 24.36 19.17
C GLN A 329 -10.34 24.64 20.67
N SER A 330 -9.50 23.99 21.48
CA SER A 330 -9.46 24.18 22.94
C SER A 330 -8.41 25.19 23.40
N GLU A 331 -7.36 25.40 22.61
CA GLU A 331 -6.15 26.14 23.03
C GLU A 331 -5.69 27.14 21.98
N ASN A 332 -4.80 28.05 22.37
CA ASN A 332 -4.17 28.94 21.41
C ASN A 332 -3.20 28.15 20.50
N VAL A 333 -2.93 28.66 19.30
CA VAL A 333 -2.11 27.97 18.28
C VAL A 333 -0.71 27.60 18.81
N GLN A 334 -0.08 28.45 19.61
CA GLN A 334 1.27 28.21 20.13
C GLN A 334 1.29 27.06 21.14
N VAL A 335 0.35 27.04 22.09
CA VAL A 335 0.20 25.99 23.10
C VAL A 335 -0.24 24.69 22.43
N ALA A 336 -1.14 24.76 21.45
CA ALA A 336 -1.53 23.60 20.64
C ALA A 336 -0.32 22.98 19.92
N ILE A 337 0.57 23.79 19.34
CA ILE A 337 1.82 23.30 18.72
C ILE A 337 2.73 22.66 19.78
N GLN A 338 2.86 23.25 20.97
CA GLN A 338 3.66 22.67 22.06
C GLN A 338 3.09 21.34 22.56
N LYS A 339 1.76 21.23 22.77
CA LYS A 339 1.11 19.98 23.19
C LYS A 339 1.11 18.92 22.09
N SER A 340 1.09 19.33 20.82
CA SER A 340 1.13 18.37 19.71
C SER A 340 2.36 17.47 19.74
N ARG A 341 3.45 17.89 20.41
CA ARG A 341 4.74 17.16 20.57
C ARG A 341 4.61 15.71 21.03
N GLU A 342 3.57 15.38 21.78
CA GLU A 342 3.32 14.03 22.29
C GLU A 342 2.88 13.06 21.18
N HIS A 343 2.15 13.54 20.17
CA HIS A 343 1.50 12.72 19.14
C HIS A 343 2.09 12.93 17.73
N ILE A 344 3.24 13.62 17.60
CA ILE A 344 3.82 13.96 16.29
C ILE A 344 4.40 12.72 15.58
N PRO A 345 4.10 12.53 14.28
CA PRO A 345 4.82 11.57 13.46
C PRO A 345 6.34 11.80 13.51
N VAL A 346 7.12 10.74 13.73
CA VAL A 346 8.57 10.81 13.99
C VAL A 346 9.35 11.64 12.94
N ILE A 347 8.93 11.59 11.66
CA ILE A 347 9.55 12.34 10.56
C ILE A 347 9.46 13.87 10.72
N LEU A 348 8.45 14.37 11.45
CA LEU A 348 8.24 15.81 11.69
C LEU A 348 8.75 16.25 13.06
N LYS A 349 9.07 15.32 13.96
CA LYS A 349 9.42 15.62 15.36
C LYS A 349 10.51 16.67 15.50
N GLU A 350 11.61 16.51 14.77
CA GLU A 350 12.74 17.46 14.78
C GLU A 350 12.35 18.84 14.25
N GLU A 351 11.57 18.88 13.16
CA GLU A 351 11.13 20.14 12.55
C GLU A 351 10.12 20.89 13.42
N VAL A 352 9.23 20.17 14.10
CA VAL A 352 8.27 20.79 15.03
C VAL A 352 8.97 21.24 16.31
N ASN A 353 9.95 20.49 16.83
CA ASN A 353 10.78 20.98 17.94
C ASN A 353 11.51 22.27 17.55
N THR A 354 12.11 22.31 16.37
CA THR A 354 12.78 23.52 15.84
C THR A 354 11.78 24.68 15.65
N LEU A 355 10.55 24.39 15.23
CA LEU A 355 9.48 25.39 15.12
C LEU A 355 9.11 25.98 16.48
N VAL A 356 8.94 25.14 17.51
CA VAL A 356 8.66 25.58 18.89
C VAL A 356 9.79 26.47 19.40
N GLU A 357 11.05 26.05 19.24
CA GLU A 357 12.20 26.86 19.64
C GLU A 357 12.23 28.22 18.95
N ARG A 358 11.87 28.29 17.66
CA ARG A 358 11.77 29.57 16.93
C ARG A 358 10.61 30.43 17.41
N LEU A 359 9.47 29.82 17.72
CA LEU A 359 8.30 30.51 18.27
C LEU A 359 8.57 31.08 19.67
N ASP A 360 9.39 30.41 20.48
CA ASP A 360 9.80 30.91 21.80
C ASP A 360 10.68 32.17 21.69
N VAL A 361 11.47 32.29 20.61
CA VAL A 361 12.35 33.46 20.37
C VAL A 361 11.61 34.59 19.67
N GLU A 362 10.79 34.29 18.66
CA GLU A 362 10.05 35.28 17.86
C GLU A 362 8.56 34.91 17.76
N PRO A 363 7.75 35.16 18.81
CA PRO A 363 6.35 34.71 18.86
C PRO A 363 5.41 35.48 17.91
N GLU A 364 5.75 36.72 17.56
CA GLU A 364 4.91 37.61 16.73
C GLU A 364 5.29 37.60 15.24
N SER A 365 6.42 36.98 14.86
CA SER A 365 6.86 36.97 13.48
C SER A 365 6.24 35.80 12.71
N SER A 366 6.05 35.97 11.39
CA SER A 366 5.61 34.87 10.50
C SER A 366 6.74 33.94 10.10
N ASP A 367 7.98 34.32 10.37
CA ASP A 367 9.20 33.65 9.92
C ASP A 367 9.32 32.20 10.46
N PRO A 368 9.00 31.89 11.73
CA PRO A 368 8.96 30.52 12.24
C PRO A 368 8.07 29.60 11.39
N TYR A 369 6.89 30.07 11.00
CA TYR A 369 5.92 29.31 10.20
C TYR A 369 6.40 29.12 8.75
N HIS A 370 6.97 30.16 8.13
CA HIS A 370 7.45 30.08 6.74
C HIS A 370 8.73 29.25 6.57
N ARG A 371 9.57 29.17 7.61
CA ARG A 371 10.80 28.36 7.60
C ARG A 371 10.59 26.90 8.01
N PHE A 372 9.35 26.48 8.22
CA PHE A 372 9.03 25.09 8.50
C PHE A 372 9.28 24.22 7.26
N LEU A 373 10.11 23.17 7.36
CA LEU A 373 10.46 22.29 6.25
C LEU A 373 11.07 22.98 5.01
N ASP A 374 11.73 24.13 5.18
CA ASP A 374 12.31 24.94 4.08
C ASP A 374 13.30 24.14 3.20
N CYS A 375 14.01 23.17 3.79
CA CYS A 375 14.91 22.28 3.06
C CYS A 375 14.26 21.48 1.91
N LEU A 376 12.95 21.23 1.99
CA LEU A 376 12.19 20.52 0.97
C LEU A 376 11.48 21.45 -0.02
N ASN A 377 11.28 22.73 0.34
CA ASN A 377 10.57 23.74 -0.46
C ASN A 377 9.21 23.23 -0.96
N LEU A 378 8.27 22.98 -0.04
CA LEU A 378 6.94 22.43 -0.33
C LEU A 378 5.89 23.54 -0.28
N PRO A 379 5.39 24.06 -1.42
CA PRO A 379 4.45 25.19 -1.44
C PRO A 379 3.14 24.92 -0.69
N GLU A 380 2.65 23.68 -0.76
CA GLU A 380 1.41 23.25 -0.09
C GLU A 380 1.52 23.36 1.43
N ILE A 381 2.66 22.95 2.00
CA ILE A 381 2.96 23.04 3.43
C ILE A 381 3.14 24.50 3.84
N ASN A 382 3.91 25.27 3.07
CA ASN A 382 4.12 26.69 3.35
C ASN A 382 2.81 27.48 3.34
N ALA A 383 1.86 27.12 2.46
CA ALA A 383 0.52 27.70 2.44
C ALA A 383 -0.28 27.32 3.70
N ALA A 384 -0.23 26.04 4.13
CA ALA A 384 -0.89 25.59 5.35
C ALA A 384 -0.33 26.28 6.61
N MET A 385 1.00 26.41 6.70
CA MET A 385 1.67 27.12 7.81
C MET A 385 1.35 28.61 7.81
N GLY A 386 1.24 29.25 6.64
CA GLY A 386 0.79 30.63 6.52
C GLY A 386 -0.65 30.84 6.98
N MET A 387 -1.54 29.86 6.71
CA MET A 387 -2.91 29.87 7.23
C MET A 387 -2.94 29.68 8.75
N LEU A 388 -2.13 28.78 9.32
CA LEU A 388 -1.99 28.63 10.79
C LEU A 388 -1.53 29.92 11.45
N TYR A 389 -0.56 30.62 10.84
CA TYR A 389 -0.12 31.93 11.33
C TYR A 389 -1.26 32.96 11.30
N ALA A 390 -2.04 33.02 10.20
CA ALA A 390 -3.19 33.91 10.12
C ALA A 390 -4.24 33.63 11.22
N VAL A 391 -4.47 32.35 11.53
CA VAL A 391 -5.32 31.91 12.65
C VAL A 391 -4.72 32.37 13.99
N SER A 392 -3.40 32.31 14.17
CA SER A 392 -2.72 32.68 15.42
C SER A 392 -2.83 34.17 15.79
N ILE A 393 -2.87 35.07 14.79
CA ILE A 393 -2.97 36.53 15.03
C ILE A 393 -4.43 36.96 15.31
N GLY A 394 -5.41 36.07 15.11
CA GLY A 394 -6.82 36.34 15.45
C GLY A 394 -7.48 37.47 14.65
N ASN A 395 -6.90 37.90 13.53
CA ASN A 395 -7.32 39.13 12.84
C ASN A 395 -8.56 38.96 11.92
N SER A 396 -9.40 37.96 12.15
CA SER A 396 -10.61 37.75 11.36
C SER A 396 -11.75 37.19 12.20
N GLY A 397 -12.93 37.81 12.11
CA GLY A 397 -14.16 37.35 12.79
C GLY A 397 -14.71 36.01 12.30
N ASN A 398 -13.88 35.18 11.66
CA ASN A 398 -14.24 33.95 10.95
C ASN A 398 -13.20 32.82 11.17
N CYS A 399 -12.52 32.81 12.32
CA CYS A 399 -11.50 31.83 12.70
C CYS A 399 -11.93 30.36 12.46
N GLY A 400 -13.17 30.01 12.83
CA GLY A 400 -13.72 28.66 12.58
C GLY A 400 -13.76 28.29 11.10
N SER A 401 -14.17 29.21 10.22
CA SER A 401 -14.19 28.95 8.77
C SER A 401 -12.80 28.82 8.14
N GLN A 402 -11.79 29.50 8.71
CA GLN A 402 -10.40 29.38 8.27
C GLN A 402 -9.79 28.04 8.68
N ILE A 403 -10.11 27.57 9.88
CA ILE A 403 -9.72 26.25 10.37
C ILE A 403 -10.38 25.16 9.49
N ASP A 404 -11.67 25.29 9.18
CA ASP A 404 -12.39 24.37 8.30
C ASP A 404 -11.81 24.32 6.87
N GLU A 405 -11.43 25.48 6.31
CA GLU A 405 -10.77 25.55 5.00
C GLU A 405 -9.39 24.89 5.04
N LEU A 406 -8.60 25.16 6.09
CA LEU A 406 -7.29 24.56 6.31
C LEU A 406 -7.40 23.03 6.42
N ILE A 407 -8.33 22.52 7.23
CA ILE A 407 -8.59 21.09 7.37
C ILE A 407 -9.04 20.48 6.05
N THR A 408 -9.89 21.17 5.29
CA THR A 408 -10.39 20.68 4.00
C THR A 408 -9.25 20.53 2.99
N LYS A 409 -8.42 21.56 2.81
CA LYS A 409 -7.23 21.47 1.93
C LYS A 409 -6.24 20.42 2.41
N ASN A 410 -6.13 20.25 3.71
CA ASN A 410 -5.25 19.27 4.31
C ASN A 410 -5.69 17.83 4.02
N LEU A 411 -6.99 17.55 4.15
CA LEU A 411 -7.58 16.26 3.79
C LEU A 411 -7.42 15.95 2.30
N GLU A 412 -7.53 16.95 1.42
CA GLU A 412 -7.25 16.79 -0.01
C GLU A 412 -5.78 16.45 -0.28
N MET A 413 -4.84 17.13 0.39
CA MET A 413 -3.41 16.83 0.27
C MET A 413 -3.08 15.42 0.76
N LEU A 414 -3.68 14.99 1.87
CA LEU A 414 -3.56 13.63 2.39
C LEU A 414 -4.11 12.60 1.39
N ASP A 415 -5.28 12.89 0.79
CA ASP A 415 -5.93 12.03 -0.19
C ASP A 415 -5.03 11.79 -1.41
N VAL A 416 -4.38 12.85 -1.92
CA VAL A 416 -3.44 12.77 -3.05
C VAL A 416 -2.20 11.95 -2.68
N ALA A 417 -1.61 12.19 -1.50
CA ALA A 417 -0.41 11.49 -1.04
C ALA A 417 -0.66 9.99 -0.83
N ASP A 418 -1.74 9.64 -0.13
CA ASP A 418 -2.13 8.25 0.12
C ASP A 418 -2.48 7.53 -1.19
N THR A 419 -3.19 8.19 -2.11
CA THR A 419 -3.53 7.63 -3.43
C THR A 419 -2.28 7.35 -4.26
N ALA A 420 -1.28 8.24 -4.24
CA ALA A 420 -0.02 8.00 -4.93
C ALA A 420 0.73 6.80 -4.36
N ARG A 421 0.82 6.70 -3.03
CA ARG A 421 1.43 5.55 -2.34
C ARG A 421 0.71 4.24 -2.64
N LEU A 422 -0.62 4.26 -2.69
CA LEU A 422 -1.44 3.12 -3.05
C LEU A 422 -1.16 2.65 -4.47
N LYS A 423 -1.04 3.58 -5.44
CA LYS A 423 -0.66 3.26 -6.82
C LYS A 423 0.73 2.63 -6.89
N ASP A 424 1.72 3.17 -6.17
CA ASP A 424 3.08 2.60 -6.13
C ASP A 424 3.08 1.17 -5.56
N LYS A 425 2.36 0.93 -4.45
CA LYS A 425 2.18 -0.44 -3.89
C LYS A 425 1.47 -1.39 -4.86
N THR A 426 0.75 -0.85 -5.84
CA THR A 426 -0.04 -1.61 -6.81
C THR A 426 0.71 -1.79 -8.15
N ALA A 427 1.82 -1.09 -8.36
CA ALA A 427 2.65 -1.17 -9.56
C ALA A 427 3.10 -2.60 -9.90
N GLY A 428 3.34 -3.44 -8.88
CA GLY A 428 3.70 -4.85 -9.07
C GLY A 428 2.64 -5.68 -9.79
N MET A 429 1.34 -5.33 -9.66
CA MET A 429 0.26 -6.02 -10.37
C MET A 429 0.29 -5.74 -11.88
N TYR A 430 0.69 -4.55 -12.30
CA TYR A 430 0.85 -4.24 -13.73
C TYR A 430 1.98 -5.06 -14.38
N LEU A 431 3.06 -5.33 -13.64
CA LEU A 431 4.13 -6.20 -14.13
C LEU A 431 3.65 -7.65 -14.24
N LEU A 432 2.84 -8.11 -13.27
CA LEU A 432 2.22 -9.42 -13.31
C LEU A 432 1.26 -9.63 -14.48
N PHE A 433 0.59 -8.59 -14.95
CA PHE A 433 -0.27 -8.66 -16.14
C PHE A 433 0.49 -9.06 -17.42
N LEU A 434 1.77 -8.65 -17.53
CA LEU A 434 2.62 -8.96 -18.69
C LEU A 434 3.25 -10.35 -18.59
N ALA A 435 3.36 -10.92 -17.38
CA ALA A 435 4.07 -12.19 -17.16
C ALA A 435 3.53 -13.37 -17.99
N PRO A 436 2.20 -13.60 -18.11
CA PRO A 436 1.66 -14.68 -18.96
C PRO A 436 2.02 -14.53 -20.44
N VAL A 437 2.11 -13.29 -20.93
CA VAL A 437 2.49 -13.03 -22.33
C VAL A 437 3.95 -13.44 -22.56
N ILE A 438 4.82 -13.19 -21.59
CA ILE A 438 6.25 -13.57 -21.66
C ILE A 438 6.39 -15.09 -21.62
N THR A 439 5.66 -15.79 -20.73
CA THR A 439 5.71 -17.26 -20.63
C THR A 439 5.18 -17.92 -21.90
N ALA A 440 4.06 -17.45 -22.45
CA ALA A 440 3.57 -17.90 -23.76
C ALA A 440 4.57 -17.61 -24.88
N SER A 441 5.10 -16.38 -24.96
CA SER A 441 6.04 -16.01 -26.02
C SER A 441 7.28 -16.90 -26.02
N PHE A 442 7.83 -17.18 -24.83
CA PHE A 442 8.96 -18.09 -24.68
C PHE A 442 8.59 -19.50 -25.15
N LYS A 443 7.42 -20.01 -24.77
CA LYS A 443 6.92 -21.30 -25.26
C LYS A 443 6.83 -21.32 -26.79
N MET A 444 6.20 -20.32 -27.38
CA MET A 444 6.00 -20.23 -28.83
C MET A 444 7.31 -20.28 -29.61
N ILE A 445 8.36 -19.61 -29.10
CA ILE A 445 9.69 -19.62 -29.72
C ILE A 445 10.27 -21.03 -29.73
N VAL A 446 10.14 -21.76 -28.62
CA VAL A 446 10.64 -23.14 -28.51
C VAL A 446 9.83 -24.10 -29.38
N ASP A 447 8.50 -23.98 -29.40
CA ASP A 447 7.63 -24.78 -30.25
C ASP A 447 7.97 -24.58 -31.73
N MET A 448 8.25 -23.34 -32.15
CA MET A 448 8.70 -23.02 -33.51
C MET A 448 10.11 -23.53 -33.81
N ALA A 449 11.04 -23.49 -32.85
CA ALA A 449 12.38 -24.04 -33.03
C ALA A 449 12.35 -25.56 -33.22
N ILE A 450 11.56 -26.27 -32.42
CA ILE A 450 11.36 -27.71 -32.54
C ILE A 450 10.69 -28.03 -33.88
N PHE A 451 9.67 -27.26 -34.28
CA PHE A 451 9.06 -27.39 -35.60
C PHE A 451 10.10 -27.32 -36.72
N LEU A 452 10.95 -26.29 -36.72
CA LEU A 452 11.96 -26.06 -37.75
C LEU A 452 13.01 -27.18 -37.77
N ILE A 453 13.46 -27.65 -36.60
CA ILE A 453 14.39 -28.79 -36.50
C ILE A 453 13.74 -30.05 -37.08
N SER A 454 12.50 -30.34 -36.69
CA SER A 454 11.77 -31.52 -37.19
C SER A 454 11.52 -31.42 -38.70
N PHE A 455 11.20 -30.24 -39.23
CA PHE A 455 11.03 -30.01 -40.67
C PHE A 455 12.33 -30.18 -41.46
N LEU A 456 13.45 -29.65 -40.96
CA LEU A 456 14.76 -29.83 -41.58
C LEU A 456 15.19 -31.31 -41.56
N SER A 457 14.93 -32.02 -40.45
CA SER A 457 15.22 -33.45 -40.36
C SER A 457 14.37 -34.29 -41.33
N TYR A 458 13.14 -33.87 -41.62
CA TYR A 458 12.25 -34.57 -42.55
C TYR A 458 12.66 -34.40 -44.02
N LYS A 459 13.30 -33.27 -44.38
CA LYS A 459 13.77 -33.01 -45.76
C LYS A 459 15.14 -33.62 -46.10
N VAL A 460 15.84 -34.20 -45.12
CA VAL A 460 17.18 -34.79 -45.30
C VAL A 460 17.12 -36.30 -45.58
N VAL A 461 15.91 -36.89 -45.64
CA VAL A 461 15.64 -38.24 -46.15
C VAL A 461 14.87 -38.10 -47.47
#